data_AF-A0A2V6Z692-F1
#
_entry.id   AF-A0A2V6Z692-F1
#
_cell.length_a   1.000
_cell.length_b   1.000
_cell.length_c   1.000
_cell.angle_alpha   90.00
_cell.angle_beta   90.00
_cell.angle_gamma   90.00
#
_symmetry.space_group_name_H-M   'P 1'
#
loop_
_entity.id
_entity.type
_entity.pdbx_description
1 polymer ?
#
loop_
_entity_poly.entity_id
_entity_poly.type
_entity_poly.pdbx_seq_one_letter_code
_entity_poly.pdbx_strand_id
1 'polypeptide(L)'
;EVVDTEFGTSYGAYRPAEADTYYWRIAHFLFPFFTMIPTGILGMQVLVRAWVPVDDNHIMFWSIGAPRSRAGNGAAGGASGLNAGGRPVAAAGSRPGGFEFLPDTSDWTGKFRLTQNKDNDYLIDRAAQRTESFTGIAGIHQQDQAVTESMGPIYDRTQEHLGTSDAMVIRTRRRVINAARALRDNATVPPGVDDPTVYRHRSGGVILPRDADWLEATKGLRRAFAEAPSEKIAR
;
A
#
# COMPACT_ATOMS: atom_id res chain seq x y z
N GLU A 1 -11.21 0.61 -11.13
CA GLU A 1 -11.94 1.89 -10.93
C GLU A 1 -11.25 2.75 -9.88
N VAL A 2 -11.38 4.08 -10.00
CA VAL A 2 -10.77 5.05 -9.09
C VAL A 2 -11.80 6.13 -8.75
N VAL A 3 -11.98 6.44 -7.47
CA VAL A 3 -12.94 7.44 -6.99
C VAL A 3 -12.27 8.38 -5.97
N ASP A 4 -12.68 9.64 -5.97
CA ASP A 4 -12.29 10.56 -4.89
C ASP A 4 -13.17 10.30 -3.67
N THR A 5 -12.58 10.38 -2.48
CA THR A 5 -13.26 10.20 -1.20
C THR A 5 -12.95 11.36 -0.27
N GLU A 6 -13.68 11.51 0.82
CA GLU A 6 -13.44 12.58 1.80
C GLU A 6 -11.98 12.60 2.29
N PHE A 7 -11.42 11.45 2.64
CA PHE A 7 -10.04 11.31 3.12
C PHE A 7 -8.98 11.31 2.02
N GLY A 8 -9.36 11.05 0.76
CA GLY A 8 -8.41 10.40 -0.14
C GLY A 8 -8.84 10.16 -1.57
N THR A 9 -8.17 9.17 -2.13
CA THR A 9 -8.58 8.52 -3.37
C THR A 9 -8.68 7.03 -3.07
N SER A 10 -9.74 6.39 -3.55
CA SER A 10 -9.94 4.95 -3.42
C SER A 10 -9.84 4.28 -4.78
N TYR A 11 -9.24 3.10 -4.78
CA TYR A 11 -9.05 2.28 -5.96
C TYR A 11 -9.63 0.89 -5.74
N GLY A 12 -10.45 0.43 -6.67
CA GLY A 12 -10.96 -0.93 -6.75
C GLY A 12 -10.45 -1.60 -8.02
N ALA A 13 -9.64 -2.65 -7.87
CA ALA A 13 -9.32 -3.58 -8.96
C ALA A 13 -10.16 -4.84 -8.81
N TYR A 14 -10.57 -5.47 -9.91
CA TYR A 14 -11.26 -6.74 -9.84
C TYR A 14 -10.73 -7.75 -10.84
N ARG A 15 -10.97 -9.03 -10.53
CA ARG A 15 -10.75 -10.16 -11.43
C ARG A 15 -11.90 -11.15 -11.32
N PRO A 16 -12.17 -11.96 -12.36
CA PRO A 16 -13.14 -13.04 -12.28
C PRO A 16 -12.88 -13.94 -11.07
N ALA A 17 -13.96 -14.30 -10.36
CA ALA A 17 -13.95 -15.26 -9.25
C ALA A 17 -14.86 -16.45 -9.59
N GLU A 18 -15.53 -17.04 -8.59
CA GLU A 18 -16.51 -18.11 -8.79
C GLU A 18 -17.78 -17.62 -9.51
N ALA A 19 -18.74 -18.52 -9.74
CA ALA A 19 -19.87 -18.30 -10.65
C ALA A 19 -20.58 -16.95 -10.42
N ASP A 20 -20.59 -16.13 -11.47
CA ASP A 20 -21.18 -14.78 -11.55
C ASP A 20 -20.70 -13.76 -10.49
N THR A 21 -19.45 -13.88 -10.06
CA THR A 21 -18.84 -12.93 -9.11
C THR A 21 -17.52 -12.35 -9.59
N TYR A 22 -17.14 -11.24 -8.97
CA TYR A 22 -15.83 -10.62 -9.06
C TYR A 22 -15.15 -10.57 -7.69
N TYR A 23 -13.85 -10.90 -7.68
CA TYR A 23 -12.99 -10.64 -6.53
C TYR A 23 -12.38 -9.25 -6.66
N TRP A 24 -12.84 -8.34 -5.79
CA TRP A 24 -12.38 -6.96 -5.70
C TRP A 24 -11.21 -6.85 -4.72
N ARG A 25 -10.26 -5.98 -5.05
CA ARG A 25 -9.16 -5.52 -4.19
C ARG A 25 -9.24 -4.01 -4.05
N ILE A 26 -9.48 -3.57 -2.83
CA ILE A 26 -9.73 -2.17 -2.50
C ILE A 26 -8.50 -1.60 -1.78
N ALA A 27 -7.98 -0.49 -2.31
CA ALA A 27 -6.87 0.27 -1.75
C ALA A 27 -7.25 1.73 -1.56
N HIS A 28 -6.52 2.41 -0.68
CA HIS A 28 -6.74 3.83 -0.40
C HIS A 28 -5.41 4.59 -0.38
N PHE A 29 -5.42 5.78 -0.97
CA PHE A 29 -4.52 6.87 -0.57
C PHE A 29 -5.29 7.77 0.40
N LEU A 30 -4.68 8.16 1.51
CA LEU A 30 -5.25 9.10 2.46
C LEU A 30 -4.26 10.23 2.69
N PHE A 31 -4.77 11.46 2.69
CA PHE A 31 -3.92 12.62 2.96
C PHE A 31 -3.27 12.54 4.35
N PRO A 32 -2.07 13.11 4.53
CA PRO A 32 -1.21 13.66 3.49
C PRO A 32 -0.32 12.64 2.79
N PHE A 33 0.02 11.53 3.45
CA PHE A 33 1.04 10.59 2.97
C PHE A 33 0.77 9.13 3.37
N PHE A 34 -0.50 8.80 3.65
CA PHE A 34 -0.88 7.46 4.07
C PHE A 34 -1.37 6.62 2.89
N THR A 35 -1.04 5.34 2.88
CA THR A 35 -1.64 4.38 1.96
C THR A 35 -2.12 3.14 2.70
N MET A 36 -3.25 2.61 2.27
CA MET A 36 -3.76 1.31 2.70
C MET A 36 -3.79 0.40 1.48
N ILE A 37 -2.85 -0.53 1.41
CA ILE A 37 -2.84 -1.55 0.36
C ILE A 37 -3.96 -2.56 0.61
N PRO A 38 -4.47 -3.27 -0.42
CA PRO A 38 -5.46 -4.30 -0.20
C PRO A 38 -4.83 -5.44 0.60
N THR A 39 -5.26 -5.61 1.85
CA THR A 39 -4.97 -6.77 2.69
C THR A 39 -5.78 -7.98 2.24
N GLY A 40 -5.82 -9.05 3.05
CA GLY A 40 -6.62 -10.26 2.78
C GLY A 40 -8.12 -9.97 2.72
N ILE A 41 -8.90 -10.50 3.66
CA ILE A 41 -10.34 -10.25 3.70
C ILE A 41 -10.60 -8.80 4.18
N LEU A 42 -11.47 -8.08 3.47
CA LEU A 42 -11.84 -6.71 3.78
C LEU A 42 -12.35 -6.58 5.23
N GLY A 43 -11.83 -5.58 5.95
CA GLY A 43 -12.23 -5.28 7.33
C GLY A 43 -11.50 -6.11 8.40
N MET A 44 -10.86 -7.23 8.03
CA MET A 44 -10.21 -8.15 8.99
C MET A 44 -8.83 -7.66 9.45
N GLN A 45 -8.05 -7.06 8.55
CA GLN A 45 -6.70 -6.60 8.85
C GLN A 45 -6.56 -5.13 8.52
N VAL A 46 -5.93 -4.41 9.43
CA VAL A 46 -5.45 -3.04 9.24
C VAL A 46 -3.99 -3.13 8.87
N LEU A 47 -3.65 -2.66 7.67
CA LEU A 47 -2.27 -2.43 7.25
C LEU A 47 -2.21 -1.04 6.62
N VAL A 48 -1.54 -0.13 7.31
CA VAL A 48 -1.35 1.26 6.90
C VAL A 48 0.14 1.48 6.67
N ARG A 49 0.46 2.15 5.58
CA ARG A 49 1.80 2.64 5.27
C ARG A 49 1.79 4.16 5.40
N ALA A 50 2.82 4.73 6.00
CA ALA A 50 3.06 6.17 5.99
C ALA A 50 4.39 6.46 5.29
N TRP A 51 4.36 7.39 4.34
CA TRP A 51 5.51 7.83 3.55
C TRP A 51 5.89 9.25 3.98
N VAL A 52 6.48 9.37 5.15
CA VAL A 52 6.69 10.65 5.82
C VAL A 52 7.86 11.39 5.17
N PRO A 53 7.65 12.55 4.53
CA PRO A 53 8.76 13.36 4.02
C PRO A 53 9.65 13.81 5.18
N VAL A 54 10.97 13.61 5.06
CA VAL A 54 11.96 14.02 6.06
C VAL A 54 12.67 15.29 5.61
N ASP A 55 13.06 15.32 4.33
CA ASP A 55 13.60 16.47 3.61
C ASP A 55 13.25 16.34 2.11
N ASP A 56 13.87 17.15 1.25
CA ASP A 56 13.59 17.16 -0.19
C ASP A 56 13.94 15.84 -0.91
N ASN A 57 14.85 15.03 -0.36
CA ASN A 57 15.40 13.84 -1.00
C ASN A 57 15.17 12.55 -0.19
N HIS A 58 14.60 12.63 1.01
CA HIS A 58 14.40 11.47 1.89
C HIS A 58 12.96 11.34 2.39
N ILE A 59 12.48 10.11 2.36
CA ILE A 59 11.18 9.71 2.91
C ILE A 59 11.40 8.61 3.94
N MET A 60 10.79 8.75 5.11
CA MET A 60 10.72 7.70 6.11
C MET A 60 9.49 6.82 5.87
N PHE A 61 9.72 5.53 5.70
CA PHE A 61 8.65 4.55 5.53
C PHE A 61 8.25 3.92 6.86
N TRP A 62 6.98 4.05 7.21
CA TRP A 62 6.37 3.36 8.35
C TRP A 62 5.36 2.33 7.87
N SER A 63 5.43 1.11 8.40
CA SER A 63 4.42 0.07 8.20
C SER A 63 3.72 -0.25 9.53
N ILE A 64 2.43 0.00 9.59
CA ILE A 64 1.60 -0.11 10.80
C ILE A 64 0.55 -1.19 10.59
N GLY A 65 0.50 -2.19 11.47
CA GLY A 65 -0.39 -3.34 11.34
C GLY A 65 -1.17 -3.68 12.61
N ALA A 66 -2.46 -4.01 12.47
CA ALA A 66 -3.32 -4.52 13.55
C ALA A 66 -4.45 -5.45 13.02
N PRO A 67 -4.89 -6.48 13.79
CA PRO A 67 -4.27 -6.98 15.01
C PRO A 67 -2.92 -7.64 14.72
N ARG A 68 -2.00 -7.62 15.70
CA ARG A 68 -0.68 -8.27 15.60
C ARG A 68 -0.74 -9.80 15.64
N SER A 69 -1.90 -10.38 15.92
CA SER A 69 -2.10 -11.79 16.27
C SER A 69 -2.24 -12.77 15.10
N ARG A 70 -2.22 -12.32 13.84
CA ARG A 70 -2.16 -13.28 12.71
C ARG A 70 -0.73 -13.74 12.48
N ALA A 71 -0.49 -15.02 12.74
CA ALA A 71 0.74 -15.73 12.42
C ALA A 71 1.00 -15.67 10.91
N GLY A 72 2.05 -14.94 10.57
CA GLY A 72 2.58 -14.81 9.24
C GLY A 72 3.75 -13.86 9.34
N ASN A 73 4.96 -14.36 9.14
CA ASN A 73 6.21 -13.59 9.07
C ASN A 73 6.24 -12.69 7.83
N GLY A 74 5.15 -11.99 7.52
CA GLY A 74 5.13 -10.87 6.61
C GLY A 74 5.80 -9.69 7.30
N ALA A 75 7.11 -9.79 7.50
CA ALA A 75 7.95 -8.63 7.74
C ALA A 75 7.55 -7.56 6.70
N ALA A 76 7.25 -6.37 7.21
CA ALA A 76 6.82 -5.16 6.50
C ALA A 76 6.83 -5.27 4.96
N GLY A 77 5.68 -5.39 4.29
CA GLY A 77 5.65 -5.18 2.83
C GLY A 77 4.80 -6.14 2.03
N GLY A 78 4.51 -7.33 2.55
CA GLY A 78 3.53 -8.23 1.94
C GLY A 78 2.17 -8.10 2.62
N ALA A 79 1.09 -8.07 1.84
CA ALA A 79 -0.14 -8.66 2.37
C ALA A 79 0.22 -10.12 2.72
N SER A 80 0.12 -10.49 3.99
CA SER A 80 -0.05 -11.89 4.38
C SER A 80 -1.28 -12.36 3.62
N GLY A 81 -1.04 -12.99 2.48
CA GLY A 81 -2.09 -13.27 1.53
C GLY A 81 -2.81 -14.49 2.03
N LEU A 82 -3.85 -14.35 2.82
CA LEU A 82 -4.92 -15.33 2.71
C LEU A 82 -5.65 -14.96 1.43
N ASN A 83 -5.73 -15.87 0.46
CA ASN A 83 -6.65 -15.67 -0.66
C ASN A 83 -8.10 -15.69 -0.12
N ALA A 84 -9.09 -15.34 -0.96
CA ALA A 84 -10.49 -15.38 -0.56
C ALA A 84 -10.97 -16.75 -0.04
N GLY A 85 -10.24 -17.84 -0.34
CA GLY A 85 -10.47 -19.19 0.19
C GLY A 85 -9.61 -19.57 1.40
N GLY A 86 -9.02 -18.60 2.12
CA GLY A 86 -8.28 -18.85 3.36
C GLY A 86 -6.95 -19.57 3.20
N ARG A 87 -6.42 -19.70 1.98
CA ARG A 87 -5.11 -20.33 1.74
C ARG A 87 -3.98 -19.31 1.84
N PRO A 88 -2.86 -19.65 2.52
CA PRO A 88 -1.66 -18.84 2.48
C PRO A 88 -1.11 -18.77 1.05
N VAL A 89 -1.27 -17.62 0.43
CA VAL A 89 -0.44 -17.13 -0.66
C VAL A 89 0.90 -16.82 -0.01
N ALA A 90 1.89 -17.68 -0.28
CA ALA A 90 3.28 -17.30 -0.08
C ALA A 90 3.44 -15.94 -0.77
N ALA A 91 3.80 -14.90 -0.01
CA ALA A 91 4.16 -13.62 -0.60
C ALA A 91 5.38 -13.91 -1.47
N ALA A 92 5.16 -14.04 -2.78
CA ALA A 92 6.20 -14.35 -3.75
C ALA A 92 7.39 -13.41 -3.52
N GLY A 93 8.56 -13.97 -3.18
CA GLY A 93 9.76 -13.19 -2.87
C GLY A 93 10.02 -12.90 -1.38
N SER A 94 9.26 -13.45 -0.44
CA SER A 94 9.61 -13.36 1.00
C SER A 94 10.77 -14.31 1.32
N ARG A 95 11.99 -13.89 1.01
CA ARG A 95 13.21 -14.52 1.51
C ARG A 95 13.61 -13.90 2.86
N PRO A 96 14.25 -14.68 3.76
CA PRO A 96 14.95 -14.14 4.92
C PRO A 96 15.93 -13.02 4.50
N GLY A 97 16.12 -12.00 5.34
CA GLY A 97 17.06 -10.89 5.09
C GLY A 97 16.44 -9.61 4.52
N GLY A 98 15.12 -9.56 4.25
CA GLY A 98 14.45 -8.36 3.75
C GLY A 98 14.54 -7.13 4.67
N PHE A 99 14.50 -7.34 5.99
CA PHE A 99 14.43 -6.25 6.99
C PHE A 99 15.59 -6.29 7.99
N GLU A 100 16.80 -6.37 7.45
CA GLU A 100 18.01 -6.11 8.24
C GLU A 100 18.36 -4.64 8.13
N PHE A 101 18.73 -4.05 9.28
CA PHE A 101 19.10 -2.64 9.36
C PHE A 101 20.61 -2.52 9.61
N LEU A 102 21.21 -1.52 8.98
CA LEU A 102 22.55 -1.05 9.34
C LEU A 102 22.54 -0.48 10.77
N PRO A 103 23.69 -0.46 11.45
CA PRO A 103 23.81 0.22 12.73
C PRO A 103 23.39 1.69 12.62
N ASP A 104 22.62 2.14 13.61
CA ASP A 104 22.25 3.54 13.74
C ASP A 104 23.49 4.43 13.81
N THR A 105 23.50 5.49 13.01
CA THR A 105 24.49 6.57 13.09
C THR A 105 23.87 7.82 13.72
N SER A 106 24.72 8.78 14.10
CA SER A 106 24.29 10.03 14.72
C SER A 106 23.80 11.09 13.73
N ASP A 107 23.88 10.83 12.42
CA ASP A 107 23.37 11.75 11.41
C ASP A 107 21.84 11.69 11.29
N TRP A 108 21.25 12.74 10.70
CA TRP A 108 19.80 12.94 10.66
C TRP A 108 19.03 11.81 9.97
N THR A 109 19.62 11.18 8.96
CA THR A 109 18.99 10.06 8.21
C THR A 109 19.63 8.72 8.55
N GLY A 110 20.42 8.67 9.64
CA GLY A 110 21.25 7.55 10.06
C GLY A 110 20.54 6.36 10.67
N LYS A 111 19.22 6.47 10.87
CA LYS A 111 18.39 5.50 11.59
C LYS A 111 17.54 4.68 10.63
N PHE A 112 17.33 3.40 10.97
CA PHE A 112 16.44 2.51 10.21
C PHE A 112 16.82 2.33 8.73
N ARG A 113 18.12 2.49 8.40
CA ARG A 113 18.63 2.23 7.05
C ARG A 113 18.70 0.74 6.80
N LEU A 114 18.13 0.27 5.70
CA LEU A 114 18.20 -1.14 5.33
C LEU A 114 19.62 -1.53 4.89
N THR A 115 20.03 -2.75 5.23
CA THR A 115 21.26 -3.35 4.76
C THR A 115 21.23 -3.50 3.24
N GLN A 116 20.09 -3.91 2.66
CA GLN A 116 19.87 -3.89 1.20
C GLN A 116 19.61 -2.46 0.74
N ASN A 117 20.51 -1.89 -0.06
CA ASN A 117 20.38 -0.52 -0.56
C ASN A 117 21.05 -0.33 -1.93
N LYS A 118 20.90 0.85 -2.53
CA LYS A 118 21.46 1.14 -3.85
C LYS A 118 22.98 0.98 -3.95
N ASP A 119 23.72 1.19 -2.85
CA ASP A 119 25.19 1.17 -2.86
C ASP A 119 25.75 -0.25 -2.94
N ASN A 120 24.92 -1.27 -2.68
CA ASN A 120 25.27 -2.68 -2.77
C ASN A 120 24.36 -3.48 -3.70
N ASP A 121 23.75 -2.80 -4.68
CA ASP A 121 22.81 -3.39 -5.64
C ASP A 121 21.70 -4.20 -4.93
N TYR A 122 21.25 -3.74 -3.76
CA TYR A 122 20.24 -4.42 -2.93
C TYR A 122 20.58 -5.89 -2.63
N LEU A 123 21.86 -6.24 -2.59
CA LEU A 123 22.37 -7.59 -2.37
C LEU A 123 21.74 -8.65 -3.30
N ILE A 124 21.58 -8.32 -4.59
CA ILE A 124 21.05 -9.28 -5.58
C ILE A 124 21.79 -10.62 -5.54
N ASP A 125 21.06 -11.70 -5.24
CA ASP A 125 21.55 -13.07 -5.36
C ASP A 125 21.33 -13.58 -6.79
N ARG A 126 22.42 -13.74 -7.55
CA ARG A 126 22.38 -14.20 -8.95
C ARG A 126 22.04 -15.68 -9.10
N ALA A 127 22.39 -16.51 -8.12
CA ALA A 127 22.00 -17.92 -8.15
C ALA A 127 20.48 -18.01 -7.98
N ALA A 128 19.95 -17.31 -6.97
CA ALA A 128 18.52 -17.28 -6.71
C ALA A 128 17.72 -16.51 -7.77
N GLN A 129 18.34 -15.54 -8.46
CA GLN A 129 17.76 -14.91 -9.66
C GLN A 129 17.55 -15.93 -10.80
N ARG A 130 18.47 -16.90 -10.92
CA ARG A 130 18.42 -17.90 -11.98
C ARG A 130 17.42 -19.01 -11.69
N THR A 131 17.22 -19.36 -10.42
CA THR A 131 16.52 -20.60 -10.04
C THR A 131 15.20 -20.39 -9.29
N GLU A 132 15.01 -19.27 -8.60
CA GLU A 132 13.93 -19.11 -7.62
C GLU A 132 13.07 -17.86 -7.82
N SER A 133 13.65 -16.73 -8.21
CA SER A 133 12.98 -15.43 -8.34
C SER A 133 13.46 -14.68 -9.56
N PHE A 134 12.64 -13.86 -10.18
CA PHE A 134 13.08 -13.05 -11.34
C PHE A 134 14.10 -11.96 -10.99
N THR A 135 14.10 -11.45 -9.75
CA THR A 135 14.92 -10.29 -9.34
C THR A 135 16.21 -10.69 -8.62
N GLY A 136 16.18 -11.77 -7.84
CA GLY A 136 17.30 -12.15 -6.95
C GLY A 136 17.34 -11.33 -5.65
N ILE A 137 16.51 -10.29 -5.51
CA ILE A 137 16.43 -9.42 -4.33
C ILE A 137 15.52 -10.05 -3.28
N ALA A 138 15.95 -10.05 -2.02
CA ALA A 138 15.20 -10.64 -0.93
C ALA A 138 14.15 -9.66 -0.37
N GLY A 139 12.88 -10.01 -0.50
CA GLY A 139 11.75 -9.25 0.02
C GLY A 139 11.04 -8.41 -1.06
N ILE A 140 9.72 -8.26 -0.92
CA ILE A 140 8.90 -7.51 -1.89
C ILE A 140 9.17 -6.02 -1.76
N HIS A 141 9.26 -5.50 -0.53
CA HIS A 141 9.52 -4.10 -0.30
C HIS A 141 10.88 -3.66 -0.88
N GLN A 142 11.91 -4.49 -0.73
CA GLN A 142 13.24 -4.22 -1.26
C GLN A 142 13.25 -4.23 -2.79
N GLN A 143 12.48 -5.12 -3.41
CA GLN A 143 12.27 -5.09 -4.87
C GLN A 143 11.58 -3.80 -5.33
N ASP A 144 10.50 -3.39 -4.66
CA ASP A 144 9.81 -2.13 -4.96
C ASP A 144 10.73 -0.92 -4.76
N GLN A 145 11.52 -0.93 -3.67
CA GLN A 145 12.48 0.11 -3.34
C GLN A 145 13.56 0.24 -4.41
N ALA A 146 14.13 -0.88 -4.86
CA ALA A 146 15.17 -0.89 -5.89
C ALA A 146 14.71 -0.25 -7.20
N VAL A 147 13.49 -0.58 -7.64
CA VAL A 147 12.92 0.02 -8.84
C VAL A 147 12.60 1.50 -8.61
N THR A 148 12.06 1.84 -7.44
CA THR A 148 11.64 3.23 -7.16
C THR A 148 12.83 4.18 -7.05
N GLU A 149 13.88 3.80 -6.33
CA GLU A 149 15.09 4.60 -6.14
C GLU A 149 15.90 4.74 -7.43
N SER A 150 15.77 3.80 -8.38
CA SER A 150 16.46 3.87 -9.68
C SER A 150 16.03 5.06 -10.54
N MET A 151 14.85 5.64 -10.27
CA MET A 151 14.36 6.86 -10.94
C MET A 151 15.07 8.14 -10.45
N GLY A 152 15.89 8.04 -9.40
CA GLY A 152 16.51 9.17 -8.71
C GLY A 152 15.64 9.76 -7.59
N PRO A 153 16.20 10.62 -6.73
CA PRO A 153 15.49 11.18 -5.57
C PRO A 153 14.25 12.00 -5.95
N ILE A 154 14.33 12.77 -7.04
CA ILE A 154 13.24 13.55 -7.60
C ILE A 154 13.21 13.29 -9.11
N TYR A 155 12.18 12.57 -9.56
CA TYR A 155 12.02 12.25 -10.97
C TYR A 155 11.52 13.45 -11.78
N ASP A 156 12.12 13.70 -12.95
CA ASP A 156 11.63 14.71 -13.90
C ASP A 156 10.34 14.22 -14.59
N ARG A 157 9.22 14.71 -14.09
CA ARG A 157 7.89 14.33 -14.57
C ARG A 157 7.54 14.88 -15.95
N THR A 158 8.36 15.73 -16.56
CA THR A 158 8.17 16.14 -17.97
C THR A 158 8.42 15.00 -18.95
N GLN A 159 9.16 13.97 -18.51
CA GLN A 159 9.46 12.76 -19.29
C GLN A 159 8.40 11.65 -19.12
N GLU A 160 7.46 11.83 -18.19
CA GLU A 160 6.49 10.79 -17.81
C GLU A 160 5.32 10.72 -18.80
N HIS A 161 5.06 9.53 -19.35
CA HIS A 161 3.94 9.27 -20.28
C HIS A 161 2.94 8.32 -19.63
N LEU A 162 1.92 8.87 -18.97
CA LEU A 162 0.92 8.08 -18.23
C LEU A 162 -0.16 7.52 -19.16
N GLY A 163 -0.43 6.23 -19.02
CA GLY A 163 -1.47 5.52 -19.75
C GLY A 163 -2.81 5.47 -19.01
N THR A 164 -3.81 4.83 -19.63
CA THR A 164 -5.14 4.66 -19.03
C THR A 164 -5.12 3.81 -17.76
N SER A 165 -4.18 2.86 -17.65
CA SER A 165 -3.96 2.05 -16.45
C SER A 165 -3.49 2.87 -15.24
N ASP A 166 -2.91 4.05 -15.47
CA ASP A 166 -2.36 4.92 -14.42
C ASP A 166 -3.39 5.85 -13.80
N ALA A 167 -4.69 5.59 -14.01
CA ALA A 167 -5.79 6.43 -13.54
C ALA A 167 -5.67 6.77 -12.03
N MET A 168 -5.21 5.81 -11.20
CA MET A 168 -5.01 6.04 -9.77
C MET A 168 -3.88 7.02 -9.49
N VAL A 169 -2.76 6.87 -10.20
CA VAL A 169 -1.58 7.74 -10.10
C VAL A 169 -1.94 9.16 -10.52
N ILE A 170 -2.59 9.30 -11.69
CA ILE A 170 -3.04 10.58 -12.25
C ILE A 170 -3.96 11.29 -11.25
N ARG A 171 -5.01 10.61 -10.78
CA ARG A 171 -6.04 11.21 -9.93
C ARG A 171 -5.49 11.60 -8.56
N THR A 172 -4.73 10.71 -7.93
CA THR A 172 -4.12 10.97 -6.62
C THR A 172 -3.15 12.14 -6.68
N ARG A 173 -2.25 12.17 -7.67
CA ARG A 173 -1.29 13.27 -7.84
C ARG A 173 -1.99 14.61 -8.08
N ARG A 174 -3.02 14.64 -8.91
CA ARG A 174 -3.82 15.87 -9.13
C ARG A 174 -4.45 16.35 -7.82
N ARG A 175 -4.99 15.44 -7.01
CA ARG A 175 -5.60 15.77 -5.72
C ARG A 175 -4.56 16.33 -4.73
N VAL A 176 -3.38 15.73 -4.65
CA VAL A 176 -2.28 16.22 -3.78
C VAL A 176 -1.79 17.61 -4.21
N ILE A 177 -1.54 17.82 -5.51
CA ILE A 177 -1.10 19.12 -6.04
C ILE A 177 -2.15 20.20 -5.77
N ASN A 178 -3.43 19.88 -5.99
CA ASN A 178 -4.51 20.83 -5.72
C ASN A 178 -4.62 21.18 -4.23
N ALA A 179 -4.48 20.20 -3.33
CA ALA A 179 -4.49 20.44 -1.89
C ALA A 179 -3.30 21.33 -1.46
N ALA A 180 -2.10 21.08 -1.99
CA ALA A 180 -0.93 21.93 -1.71
C ALA A 180 -1.13 23.38 -2.19
N ARG A 181 -1.71 23.57 -3.38
CA ARG A 181 -2.06 24.91 -3.90
C ARG A 181 -3.12 25.58 -3.04
N ALA A 182 -4.18 24.86 -2.66
CA ALA A 182 -5.24 25.41 -1.82
C ALA A 182 -4.74 25.82 -0.44
N LEU A 183 -3.81 25.05 0.16
CA LEU A 183 -3.15 25.43 1.39
C LEU A 183 -2.30 26.70 1.23
N ARG A 184 -1.48 26.77 0.17
CA ARG A 184 -0.63 27.93 -0.10
C ARG A 184 -1.44 29.20 -0.39
N ASP A 185 -2.45 29.10 -1.25
CA ASP A 185 -3.15 30.26 -1.79
C ASP A 185 -4.30 30.72 -0.88
N ASN A 186 -4.96 29.78 -0.19
CA ASN A 186 -6.20 30.03 0.56
C ASN A 186 -6.17 29.50 2.00
N ALA A 187 -5.02 29.04 2.52
CA ALA A 187 -4.89 28.42 3.84
C ALA A 187 -5.86 27.23 4.08
N THR A 188 -6.35 26.59 3.02
CA THR A 188 -7.27 25.45 3.12
C THR A 188 -6.47 24.18 3.41
N VAL A 189 -6.65 23.62 4.60
CA VAL A 189 -5.97 22.39 5.00
C VAL A 189 -6.50 21.16 4.26
N PRO A 190 -5.64 20.15 3.97
CA PRO A 190 -6.10 18.91 3.38
C PRO A 190 -7.00 18.11 4.35
N PRO A 191 -7.82 17.18 3.82
CA PRO A 191 -8.65 16.32 4.65
C PRO A 191 -7.88 15.59 5.75
N GLY A 192 -8.50 15.51 6.93
CA GLY A 192 -8.01 14.74 8.07
C GLY A 192 -7.07 15.49 9.03
N VAL A 193 -6.72 16.74 8.72
CA VAL A 193 -5.95 17.61 9.64
C VAL A 193 -6.77 17.94 10.88
N ASP A 194 -7.99 18.46 10.70
CA ASP A 194 -8.85 18.87 11.81
C ASP A 194 -9.86 17.79 12.24
N ASP A 195 -10.13 16.83 11.36
CA ASP A 195 -11.06 15.73 11.62
C ASP A 195 -10.40 14.37 11.34
N PRO A 196 -9.77 13.72 12.34
CA PRO A 196 -9.16 12.42 12.14
C PRO A 196 -10.18 11.29 11.91
N THR A 197 -11.48 11.53 12.10
CA THR A 197 -12.50 10.49 11.90
C THR A 197 -12.66 10.10 10.43
N VAL A 198 -12.26 10.96 9.50
CA VAL A 198 -12.20 10.65 8.06
C VAL A 198 -11.26 9.49 7.74
N TYR A 199 -10.34 9.12 8.64
CA TYR A 199 -9.43 7.99 8.43
C TYR A 199 -10.02 6.64 8.87
N ARG A 200 -11.28 6.59 9.32
CA ARG A 200 -11.95 5.37 9.80
C ARG A 200 -12.35 4.42 8.65
N HIS A 201 -11.37 4.07 7.81
CA HIS A 201 -11.53 3.17 6.69
C HIS A 201 -10.68 1.89 6.79
N ARG A 202 -11.08 0.88 6.03
CA ARG A 202 -10.43 -0.42 5.88
C ARG A 202 -10.23 -0.72 4.40
N SER A 203 -9.05 -1.24 4.07
CA SER A 203 -8.73 -1.84 2.78
C SER A 203 -8.82 -3.37 2.85
N GLY A 204 -8.78 -4.03 1.69
CA GLY A 204 -8.80 -5.49 1.61
C GLY A 204 -9.51 -5.99 0.37
N GLY A 205 -9.76 -7.29 0.35
CA GLY A 205 -10.45 -7.97 -0.74
C GLY A 205 -11.82 -8.51 -0.33
N VAL A 206 -12.73 -8.54 -1.29
CA VAL A 206 -14.11 -9.01 -1.13
C VAL A 206 -14.59 -9.67 -2.42
N ILE A 207 -15.49 -10.64 -2.33
CA ILE A 207 -16.19 -11.20 -3.49
C ILE A 207 -17.56 -10.53 -3.56
N LEU A 208 -17.92 -10.01 -4.73
CA LEU A 208 -19.19 -9.33 -4.97
C LEU A 208 -19.83 -9.89 -6.26
N PRO A 209 -21.17 -9.88 -6.38
CA PRO A 209 -21.85 -10.08 -7.66
C PRO A 209 -21.32 -9.13 -8.73
N ARG A 210 -21.37 -9.54 -10.01
CA ARG A 210 -20.78 -8.75 -11.12
C ARG A 210 -21.46 -7.40 -11.36
N ASP A 211 -22.72 -7.28 -11.01
CA ASP A 211 -23.54 -6.08 -11.15
C ASP A 211 -23.49 -5.16 -9.92
N ALA A 212 -22.81 -5.58 -8.85
CA ALA A 212 -22.71 -4.80 -7.62
C ALA A 212 -21.81 -3.58 -7.79
N ASP A 213 -22.30 -2.42 -7.34
CA ASP A 213 -21.45 -1.25 -7.08
C ASP A 213 -20.53 -1.56 -5.89
N TRP A 214 -19.24 -1.70 -6.15
CA TRP A 214 -18.28 -2.08 -5.12
C TRP A 214 -18.17 -1.04 -4.00
N LEU A 215 -18.37 0.25 -4.28
CA LEU A 215 -18.24 1.30 -3.29
C LEU A 215 -19.40 1.21 -2.31
N GLU A 216 -20.63 1.13 -2.79
CA GLU A 216 -21.81 1.02 -1.93
C GLU A 216 -21.88 -0.33 -1.24
N ALA A 217 -21.66 -1.44 -1.97
CA ALA A 217 -21.70 -2.79 -1.41
C ALA A 217 -20.69 -3.01 -0.27
N THR A 218 -19.57 -2.29 -0.29
CA THR A 218 -18.52 -2.43 0.75
C THR A 218 -18.56 -1.34 1.82
N LYS A 219 -19.48 -0.39 1.77
CA LYS A 219 -19.51 0.78 2.68
C LYS A 219 -19.46 0.39 4.17
N GLY A 220 -20.22 -0.63 4.57
CA GLY A 220 -20.21 -1.15 5.93
C GLY A 220 -18.89 -1.82 6.31
N LEU A 221 -18.37 -2.69 5.45
CA LEU A 221 -17.11 -3.42 5.66
C LEU A 221 -15.88 -2.52 5.67
N ARG A 222 -15.94 -1.40 4.92
CA ARG A 222 -14.88 -0.40 4.89
C ARG A 222 -14.88 0.49 6.12
N ARG A 223 -15.95 0.57 6.92
CA ARG A 223 -16.00 1.46 8.09
C ARG A 223 -15.26 0.83 9.27
N ALA A 224 -14.23 1.50 9.77
CA ALA A 224 -13.54 1.08 10.98
C ALA A 224 -14.46 1.23 12.20
N PHE A 225 -14.34 0.31 13.17
CA PHE A 225 -15.14 0.29 14.40
C PHE A 225 -16.66 0.13 14.20
N ALA A 226 -17.10 -0.27 13.00
CA ALA A 226 -18.41 -0.88 12.84
C ALA A 226 -18.42 -2.23 13.58
N GLU A 227 -19.59 -2.70 14.04
CA GLU A 227 -19.73 -4.06 14.56
C GLU A 227 -19.10 -5.02 13.54
N ALA A 228 -18.05 -5.74 13.96
CA ALA A 228 -17.39 -6.69 13.09
C ALA A 228 -18.47 -7.63 12.55
N PRO A 229 -18.51 -7.92 11.24
CA PRO A 229 -19.37 -8.98 10.76
C PRO A 229 -19.08 -10.20 11.60
N SER A 230 -20.10 -10.74 12.28
CA SER A 230 -20.01 -12.10 12.83
C SER A 230 -19.43 -12.99 11.73
N GLU A 231 -18.60 -13.98 12.08
CA GLU A 231 -17.80 -14.86 11.20
C GLU A 231 -18.52 -15.55 10.02
N LYS A 232 -19.77 -15.17 9.73
CA LYS A 232 -20.67 -15.72 8.72
C LYS A 232 -20.55 -15.14 7.31
N ILE A 233 -19.55 -14.30 6.97
CA ILE A 233 -19.27 -13.97 5.54
C ILE A 233 -18.18 -14.90 4.98
N ALA A 234 -18.35 -16.19 5.23
CA ALA A 234 -17.59 -17.26 4.59
C ALA A 234 -18.54 -18.42 4.29
N ARG A 235 -19.29 -18.28 3.20
CA ARG A 235 -19.65 -19.34 2.27
C ARG A 235 -20.28 -18.74 1.01
#